data_AF-A0A3G8Z9I4-F1
#
_entry.id   AF-A0A3G8Z9I4-F1
#
_cell.length_a   1.000
_cell.length_b   1.000
_cell.length_c   1.000
_cell.angle_alpha   90.00
_cell.angle_beta   90.00
_cell.angle_gamma   90.00
#
_symmetry.space_group_name_H-M   'P 1'
#
loop_
_entity.id
_entity.type
_entity.pdbx_description
1 polymer ?
#
loop_
_entity_poly.entity_id
_entity_poly.type
_entity_poly.pdbx_seq_one_letter_code
_entity_poly.pdbx_strand_id
1 'polypeptide(L)' 'MAVTAQSIGRKRNLLHRYKLVMEEFNRHDCRYIPITVIHRDFIYPKFGISRDTLYRILNTPIDEELEKVTLPSLFD' A
#
# COMPACT_ATOMS: atom_id res chain seq x y z
N MET A 1 3.02 -22.79 5.44
CA MET A 1 4.13 -22.81 4.47
C MET A 1 5.29 -22.05 5.07
N ALA A 2 6.52 -22.54 4.92
CA ALA A 2 7.72 -21.81 5.35
C ALA A 2 7.82 -20.47 4.60
N VAL A 3 8.17 -19.39 5.31
CA VAL A 3 8.43 -18.09 4.70
C VAL A 3 9.70 -18.21 3.87
N THR A 4 9.60 -17.90 2.57
CA THR A 4 10.76 -17.90 1.66
C THR A 4 11.27 -16.49 1.42
N ALA A 5 12.55 -16.33 1.09
CA ALA A 5 13.12 -15.04 0.69
C ALA A 5 12.35 -14.40 -0.48
N GLN A 6 11.85 -15.22 -1.42
CA GLN A 6 10.99 -14.76 -2.51
C GLN A 6 9.65 -14.20 -2.00
N SER A 7 9.03 -14.87 -1.03
CA SER A 7 7.78 -14.40 -0.42
C SER A 7 7.96 -13.07 0.33
N ILE A 8 9.11 -12.90 1.01
CA ILE A 8 9.54 -11.66 1.67
C ILE A 8 9.70 -10.54 0.65
N GLY A 9 10.46 -10.78 -0.42
CA GLY A 9 10.67 -9.81 -1.50
C GLY A 9 9.38 -9.37 -2.17
N ARG A 10 8.46 -10.33 -2.44
CA ARG A 10 7.13 -10.03 -3.00
C ARG A 10 6.31 -9.14 -2.06
N LYS A 11 6.31 -9.44 -0.76
CA LYS A 11 5.60 -8.64 0.25
C LYS A 11 6.19 -7.23 0.35
N ARG A 12 7.52 -7.10 0.40
CA ARG A 12 8.22 -5.81 0.42
C ARG A 12 7.84 -4.94 -0.78
N ASN A 13 7.91 -5.49 -1.99
CA ASN A 13 7.55 -4.77 -3.22
C ASN A 13 6.06 -4.37 -3.27
N LEU A 14 5.17 -5.19 -2.70
CA LEU A 14 3.77 -4.83 -2.56
C LEU A 14 3.60 -3.62 -1.63
N LEU A 15 4.23 -3.64 -0.45
CA LEU A 15 4.13 -2.56 0.53
C LEU A 15 4.71 -1.24 -0.01
N HIS A 16 5.81 -1.28 -0.77
CA HIS A 16 6.31 -0.08 -1.45
C HIS A 16 5.31 0.49 -2.46
N ARG A 17 4.62 -0.35 -3.24
CA ARG A 17 3.56 0.11 -4.14
C ARG A 17 2.38 0.70 -3.37
N TYR A 18 2.01 0.11 -2.24
CA TYR A 18 0.97 0.66 -1.37
C TYR A 18 1.35 2.05 -0.84
N LYS A 19 2.63 2.24 -0.46
CA LYS A 19 3.16 3.53 -0.03
C LYS A 19 3.01 4.61 -1.10
N LEU A 20 3.37 4.32 -2.35
CA LEU A 20 3.21 5.26 -3.48
C LEU A 20 1.76 5.68 -3.71
N VAL A 21 0.81 4.74 -3.57
CA VAL A 21 -0.62 5.03 -3.70
C VAL A 21 -1.11 5.89 -2.53
N MET A 22 -0.69 5.56 -1.31
CA MET A 22 -1.01 6.33 -0.10
C MET A 22 -0.49 7.77 -0.20
N GLU A 23 0.75 7.94 -0.68
CA GLU A 23 1.35 9.25 -0.92
C GLU A 23 0.53 10.06 -1.93
N GLU A 24 0.13 9.49 -3.06
CA GLU A 24 -0.72 10.19 -4.02
C GLU A 24 -2.09 10.55 -3.41
N PHE A 25 -2.72 9.62 -2.68
CA PHE A 25 -3.99 9.86 -2.01
C PHE A 25 -3.90 11.04 -1.03
N ASN A 26 -2.83 11.10 -0.23
CA ASN A 26 -2.60 12.15 0.76
C ASN A 26 -2.33 13.54 0.16
N ARG A 27 -2.07 13.64 -1.15
CA ARG A 27 -1.98 14.94 -1.84
C ARG A 27 -3.35 15.60 -2.02
N HIS A 28 -4.42 14.85 -1.83
CA HIS A 28 -5.80 15.32 -1.96
C HIS A 28 -6.46 15.38 -0.58
N ASP A 29 -7.09 16.51 -0.25
CA ASP A 29 -7.75 16.66 1.05
C ASP A 29 -9.07 15.86 1.08
N CYS A 30 -9.03 14.69 1.70
CA CYS A 30 -10.17 13.78 1.81
C CYS A 30 -11.29 14.30 2.73
N ARG A 31 -11.07 15.40 3.46
CA ARG A 31 -12.13 16.07 4.24
C ARG A 31 -13.12 16.81 3.33
N TYR A 32 -12.68 17.21 2.14
CA TYR A 32 -13.49 17.96 1.18
C TYR A 32 -13.80 17.16 -0.08
N ILE A 33 -12.93 16.20 -0.46
CA ILE A 33 -13.09 15.39 -1.66
C ILE A 33 -13.44 13.95 -1.28
N PRO A 34 -14.57 13.39 -1.75
CA PRO A 34 -14.91 12.00 -1.50
C PRO A 34 -13.84 11.04 -2.02
N ILE A 35 -13.55 9.97 -1.26
CA ILE A 35 -12.58 8.93 -1.64
C ILE A 35 -12.88 8.35 -3.03
N THR A 36 -14.15 8.23 -3.40
CA THR A 36 -14.58 7.73 -4.72
C THR A 36 -14.15 8.65 -5.85
N VAL A 37 -14.19 9.97 -5.63
CA VAL A 37 -13.72 10.98 -6.59
C VAL A 37 -12.21 10.94 -6.67
N ILE A 38 -11.51 10.89 -5.52
CA ILE A 38 -10.05 10.77 -5.48
C ILE A 38 -9.59 9.51 -6.23
N HIS A 39 -10.30 8.40 -6.01
CA HIS A 39 -10.03 7.14 -6.69
C HIS A 39 -10.19 7.25 -8.20
N ARG A 40 -11.34 7.75 -8.68
CA ARG A 40 -11.66 7.85 -10.11
C ARG A 40 -10.73 8.80 -10.85
N ASP A 41 -10.43 9.96 -10.26
CA ASP A 41 -9.81 11.08 -10.99
C ASP A 41 -8.28 11.09 -10.85
N PHE A 42 -7.72 10.54 -9.76
CA PHE A 42 -6.28 10.62 -9.48
C PHE A 42 -5.60 9.26 -9.30
N ILE A 43 -6.24 8.31 -8.61
CA ILE A 43 -5.59 7.03 -8.29
C ILE A 43 -5.72 6.01 -9.43
N TYR A 44 -6.93 5.76 -9.93
CA TYR A 44 -7.17 4.76 -10.98
C TYR A 44 -6.41 5.07 -12.28
N PRO A 45 -6.39 6.31 -12.80
CA PRO A 45 -5.66 6.62 -14.02
C PRO A 45 -4.13 6.40 -13.90
N LYS A 46 -3.59 6.54 -12.68
CA LYS A 46 -2.15 6.44 -12.42
C LYS A 46 -1.68 5.04 -12.07
N PHE A 47 -2.48 4.29 -11.30
CA PHE A 47 -2.08 3.01 -10.72
C PHE A 47 -2.91 1.81 -11.19
N GLY A 48 -4.06 2.03 -11.84
CA GLY A 48 -4.92 0.96 -12.37
C GLY A 48 -5.51 0.03 -11.29
N ILE A 49 -5.63 0.49 -10.04
CA ILE A 49 -6.11 -0.33 -8.92
C ILE A 49 -7.63 -0.18 -8.71
N SER A 50 -8.27 -1.25 -8.24
CA SER A 50 -9.68 -1.17 -7.83
C SER A 50 -9.88 -0.31 -6.58
N ARG A 51 -11.10 0.17 -6.37
CA ARG A 51 -11.47 0.91 -5.16
C ARG A 51 -11.30 0.06 -3.89
N ASP A 52 -11.61 -1.23 -3.95
CA ASP A 52 -11.40 -2.14 -2.81
C ASP A 52 -9.91 -2.29 -2.47
N THR A 53 -9.04 -2.26 -3.49
CA THR A 53 -7.59 -2.25 -3.27
C THR A 53 -7.15 -0.95 -2.61
N LEU A 54 -7.70 0.21 -3.00
CA LEU A 54 -7.44 1.47 -2.31
C LEU A 54 -7.86 1.40 -0.84
N TYR A 55 -9.07 0.90 -0.53
CA TYR A 55 -9.49 0.72 0.86
C TYR A 55 -8.57 -0.22 1.63
N ARG A 56 -8.09 -1.29 1.01
CA ARG A 56 -7.10 -2.18 1.64
C ARG A 56 -5.81 -1.42 1.97
N ILE A 57 -5.33 -0.60 1.05
CA ILE A 57 -4.13 0.24 1.23
C ILE A 57 -4.33 1.20 2.41
N LEU A 58 -5.47 1.89 2.46
CA LEU A 58 -5.80 2.85 3.54
C LEU A 58 -5.84 2.21 4.93
N ASN A 59 -6.16 0.92 5.01
CA ASN A 59 -6.23 0.16 6.25
C ASN A 59 -4.99 -0.71 6.53
N THR A 60 -3.95 -0.64 5.70
CA THR A 60 -2.71 -1.39 5.91
C THR A 60 -1.72 -0.54 6.71
N PRO A 61 -1.16 -1.03 7.84
CA PRO A 61 -0.08 -0.34 8.54
C PRO A 61 1.24 -0.52 7.77
N ILE A 62 1.39 0.23 6.66
CA ILE A 62 2.43 -0.01 5.65
C ILE A 62 3.85 0.08 6.24
N ASP A 63 4.13 1.10 7.06
CA ASP A 63 5.46 1.33 7.59
C ASP A 63 5.85 0.26 8.64
N GLU A 64 4.93 -0.12 9.53
CA GLU A 64 5.15 -1.23 10.49
C GLU A 64 5.38 -2.57 9.78
N GLU A 65 4.61 -2.84 8.72
CA GLU A 65 4.78 -4.06 7.93
C GLU A 65 6.08 -4.06 7.13
N LEU A 66 6.56 -2.89 6.68
CA LEU A 66 7.87 -2.76 6.03
C LEU A 66 9.01 -3.03 7.00
N GLU A 67 8.90 -2.54 8.24
CA GLU A 67 9.88 -2.77 9.30
C GLU A 67 10.02 -4.26 9.61
N LYS A 68 8.89 -4.95 9.83
CA LYS A 68 8.86 -6.41 10.07
C LYS A 68 9.49 -7.22 8.94
N VAL A 69 9.34 -6.77 7.69
CA VAL A 69 9.88 -7.46 6.50
C VAL A 69 11.36 -7.11 6.24
N THR A 70 11.85 -6.01 6.82
CA THR A 70 13.24 -5.54 6.63
C THR A 70 14.18 -6.08 7.69
N LEU A 71 13.70 -6.32 8.91
CA LEU A 71 14.50 -6.89 9.99
C LEU A 71 14.75 -8.39 9.74
N PRO A 72 16.01 -8.82 9.51
CA PRO A 72 16.34 -10.24 9.28
C PRO A 72 16.12 -11.11 10.52
N SER A 73 16.18 -10.51 11.72
CA SER A 73 16.26 -11.20 13.01
C SER A 73 14.95 -11.76 13.55
N LEU A 74 13.86 -11.73 12.78
CA LEU A 74 12.53 -12.22 13.22
C LEU A 74 12.14 -13.56 12.57
N PHE A 75 13.00 -14.11 11.73
CA PHE A 75 12.77 -15.36 11.01
C PHE A 75 13.88 -16.40 11.20
N ASP A 76 14.80 -16.14 12.15
CA ASP A 76 15.73 -17.13 12.72
C ASP A 76 15.08 -17.85 13.91
#